data_AF-A0A812MU93-F1
#
_entry.id   AF-A0A812MU93-F1
#
_cell.length_a   1.000
_cell.length_b   1.000
_cell.length_c   1.000
_cell.angle_alpha   90.00
_cell.angle_beta   90.00
_cell.angle_gamma   90.00
#
_symmetry.space_group_name_H-M   'P 1'
#
loop_
_entity.id
_entity.type
_entity.pdbx_description
1 polymer ?
#
loop_
_entity_poly.entity_id
_entity_poly.type
_entity_poly.pdbx_seq_one_letter_code
_entity_poly.pdbx_strand_id
1 'polypeptide(L)'
;MLVQLRTFRIQEARCECCTKGHPAENTVPCDRKVITLCIRKWFGSESAFERLVATDVSIALASGLGDGSFSYLWLLMISAPFHWSQVDQLATRLHAQDMEAAAVTTVINLTYYFLTFPLVGRLGIILACKARRQRQQLWANELLTCAVYLSVFPVVTALFAMQTVLMQVTGQLAGAVISAAINLILLLILFQCSQVSLLSHEGRYTSGP
;
A
#
# COMPACT_ATOMS: atom_id res chain seq x y z
N MET A 1 -14.16 5.96 6.51
CA MET A 1 -14.54 5.30 5.23
C MET A 1 -15.56 4.18 5.45
N LEU A 2 -15.28 3.12 6.22
CA LEU A 2 -16.23 2.01 6.42
C LEU A 2 -17.58 2.43 7.05
N VAL A 3 -17.56 3.37 8.01
CA VAL A 3 -18.80 3.91 8.60
C VAL A 3 -19.68 4.58 7.54
N GLN A 4 -19.07 5.35 6.62
CA GLN A 4 -19.78 6.04 5.55
C GLN A 4 -20.46 5.07 4.56
N LEU A 5 -19.87 3.89 4.34
CA LEU A 5 -20.47 2.84 3.50
C LEU A 5 -21.63 2.13 4.23
N ARG A 6 -21.47 1.84 5.52
CA ARG A 6 -22.51 1.18 6.33
C ARG A 6 -23.77 2.02 6.49
N THR A 7 -23.63 3.34 6.51
CA THR A 7 -24.76 4.28 6.60
C THR A 7 -25.07 4.94 5.26
N PHE A 8 -24.57 4.40 4.14
CA PHE A 8 -24.72 5.02 2.84
C PHE A 8 -26.20 5.11 2.43
N ARG A 9 -26.61 6.31 2.02
CA ARG A 9 -27.93 6.59 1.41
C ARG A 9 -27.75 7.33 0.10
N ILE A 10 -28.42 6.89 -0.96
CA ILE A 10 -28.33 7.54 -2.27
C ILE A 10 -28.92 8.95 -2.23
N GLN A 11 -29.89 9.20 -1.36
CA GLN A 11 -30.50 10.52 -1.15
C GLN A 11 -29.54 11.51 -0.47
N GLU A 12 -28.60 11.02 0.34
CA GLU A 12 -27.60 11.86 1.01
C GLU A 12 -26.34 12.09 0.17
N ALA A 13 -26.17 11.32 -0.92
CA ALA A 13 -25.07 11.51 -1.85
C ALA A 13 -25.08 12.93 -2.43
N ARG A 14 -23.91 13.58 -2.48
CA ARG A 14 -23.80 14.93 -3.06
C ARG A 14 -23.73 14.83 -4.58
N CYS A 15 -24.54 15.62 -5.27
CA CYS A 15 -24.53 15.77 -6.72
C CYS A 15 -24.29 17.24 -7.04
N GLU A 16 -23.29 17.53 -7.85
CA GLU A 16 -22.91 18.90 -8.20
C GLU A 16 -24.09 19.68 -8.81
N CYS A 17 -24.88 19.03 -9.66
CA CYS A 17 -26.08 19.59 -10.28
C CYS A 17 -27.15 20.03 -9.25
N CYS A 18 -27.23 19.35 -8.09
CA CYS A 18 -28.19 19.69 -7.03
C CYS A 18 -27.65 20.81 -6.13
N THR A 19 -26.32 20.88 -5.96
CA THR A 19 -25.69 21.90 -5.11
C THR A 19 -25.67 23.28 -5.78
N LYS A 20 -25.50 23.35 -7.10
CA LYS A 20 -25.50 24.61 -7.86
C LYS A 20 -26.90 25.15 -8.20
N GLY A 21 -27.95 24.38 -7.89
CA GLY A 21 -29.32 24.68 -8.32
C GLY A 21 -29.53 24.28 -9.79
N HIS A 22 -30.69 23.69 -10.08
CA HIS A 22 -31.04 23.33 -11.45
C HIS A 22 -31.34 24.61 -12.25
N PRO A 23 -30.69 24.85 -13.41
CA PRO A 23 -31.07 25.95 -14.28
C PRO A 23 -32.53 25.79 -14.71
N ALA A 24 -33.26 26.91 -14.74
CA ALA A 24 -34.71 26.92 -15.03
C ALA A 24 -35.04 26.40 -16.44
N GLU A 25 -34.11 26.54 -17.38
CA GLU A 25 -34.16 25.90 -18.70
C GLU A 25 -33.76 24.41 -18.56
N ASN A 26 -34.75 23.58 -18.26
CA ASN A 26 -34.70 22.12 -18.03
C ASN A 26 -34.18 21.26 -19.21
N THR A 27 -33.13 21.65 -19.92
CA THR A 27 -32.59 20.85 -21.04
C THR A 27 -31.77 19.65 -20.59
N VAL A 28 -31.20 19.67 -19.37
CA VAL A 28 -30.39 18.58 -18.83
C VAL A 28 -31.07 17.92 -17.63
N PRO A 29 -31.36 16.60 -17.68
CA PRO A 29 -31.93 15.88 -16.55
C PRO A 29 -30.96 15.86 -15.37
N CYS A 30 -31.50 15.98 -14.16
CA CYS A 30 -30.72 15.90 -12.91
C CYS A 30 -29.97 14.56 -12.80
N ASP A 31 -28.65 14.60 -12.61
CA ASP A 31 -27.79 13.41 -12.45
C ASP A 31 -28.34 12.45 -11.39
N ARG A 32 -28.84 12.99 -10.27
CA ARG A 32 -29.46 12.16 -9.22
C ARG A 32 -30.63 11.36 -9.75
N LYS A 33 -31.54 11.98 -10.52
CA LYS A 33 -32.70 11.28 -11.09
C LYS A 33 -32.26 10.19 -12.05
N VAL A 34 -31.26 10.48 -12.89
CA VAL A 34 -30.71 9.52 -13.85
C VAL A 34 -30.07 8.33 -13.12
N ILE A 35 -29.20 8.59 -12.15
CA ILE A 35 -28.53 7.56 -11.36
C ILE A 35 -29.55 6.72 -10.58
N THR A 36 -30.53 7.33 -9.92
CA THR A 36 -31.60 6.61 -9.22
C THR A 36 -32.40 5.72 -10.16
N LEU A 37 -32.71 6.18 -11.37
CA LEU A 37 -33.39 5.37 -12.39
C LEU A 37 -32.54 4.17 -12.81
N CYS A 38 -31.25 4.37 -13.07
CA CYS A 38 -30.30 3.30 -13.37
C CYS A 38 -30.21 2.29 -12.22
N ILE A 39 -30.12 2.76 -10.96
CA ILE A 39 -30.10 1.91 -9.77
C ILE A 39 -31.35 1.05 -9.69
N ARG A 40 -32.55 1.65 -9.82
CA ARG A 40 -33.80 0.90 -9.81
C ARG A 40 -33.87 -0.12 -10.95
N LYS A 41 -33.35 0.23 -12.13
CA LYS A 41 -33.31 -0.68 -13.29
C LYS A 41 -32.37 -1.87 -13.09
N TRP A 42 -31.20 -1.66 -12.48
CA TRP A 42 -30.19 -2.71 -12.30
C TRP A 42 -30.38 -3.54 -11.02
N PHE A 43 -30.79 -2.91 -9.92
CA PHE A 43 -30.88 -3.53 -8.59
C PHE A 43 -32.33 -3.74 -8.13
N GLY A 44 -33.32 -3.36 -8.94
CA GLY A 44 -34.76 -3.45 -8.63
C GLY A 44 -35.26 -2.35 -7.69
N SER A 45 -34.42 -1.86 -6.77
CA SER A 45 -34.76 -0.77 -5.85
C SER A 45 -33.53 -0.05 -5.31
N GLU A 46 -33.73 1.18 -4.83
CA GLU A 46 -32.68 1.92 -4.11
C GLU A 46 -32.27 1.20 -2.82
N SER A 47 -33.21 0.62 -2.08
CA SER A 47 -32.93 -0.08 -0.81
C SER A 47 -32.12 -1.36 -1.01
N ALA A 48 -32.33 -2.09 -2.12
CA ALA A 48 -31.50 -3.24 -2.48
C ALA A 48 -30.06 -2.81 -2.80
N PHE A 49 -29.89 -1.72 -3.54
CA PHE A 49 -28.57 -1.15 -3.83
C PHE A 49 -27.86 -0.65 -2.57
N GLU A 50 -28.54 0.14 -1.74
CA GLU A 50 -27.99 0.66 -0.48
C GLU A 50 -27.58 -0.49 0.46
N ARG A 51 -28.38 -1.56 0.52
CA ARG A 51 -28.01 -2.77 1.28
C ARG A 51 -26.75 -3.41 0.72
N LEU A 52 -26.67 -3.62 -0.60
CA LEU A 52 -25.49 -4.18 -1.26
C LEU A 52 -24.24 -3.32 -1.04
N VAL A 53 -24.37 -2.00 -1.04
CA VAL A 53 -23.26 -1.08 -0.71
C VAL A 53 -22.85 -1.22 0.77
N ALA A 54 -23.83 -1.26 1.68
CA ALA A 54 -23.58 -1.37 3.10
C ALA A 54 -23.02 -2.74 3.52
N THR A 55 -23.36 -3.82 2.81
CA THR A 55 -22.86 -5.17 3.08
C THR A 55 -21.68 -5.50 2.19
N ASP A 56 -21.94 -5.83 0.92
CA ASP A 56 -21.01 -6.56 0.07
C ASP A 56 -19.87 -5.65 -0.35
N VAL A 57 -20.16 -4.40 -0.70
CA VAL A 57 -19.12 -3.41 -1.01
C VAL A 57 -18.34 -3.06 0.24
N SER A 58 -18.97 -2.89 1.40
CA SER A 58 -18.23 -2.58 2.62
C SER A 58 -17.33 -3.73 3.08
N ILE A 59 -17.77 -4.98 2.89
CA ILE A 59 -16.99 -6.20 3.15
C ILE A 59 -15.87 -6.33 2.13
N ALA A 60 -16.14 -6.18 0.84
CA ALA A 60 -15.13 -6.25 -0.22
C ALA A 60 -14.09 -5.13 -0.10
N LEU A 61 -14.51 -3.94 0.33
CA LEU A 61 -13.61 -2.84 0.61
C LEU A 61 -12.85 -3.06 1.93
N ALA A 62 -13.48 -3.65 2.94
CA ALA A 62 -12.79 -4.03 4.17
C ALA A 62 -11.79 -5.19 3.95
N SER A 63 -12.06 -6.14 3.06
CA SER A 63 -11.11 -7.20 2.72
C SER A 63 -10.03 -6.71 1.75
N GLY A 64 -10.38 -5.81 0.82
CA GLY A 64 -9.45 -5.26 -0.17
C GLY A 64 -8.59 -4.10 0.33
N LEU A 65 -9.10 -3.27 1.26
CA LEU A 65 -8.39 -2.12 1.85
C LEU A 65 -8.30 -2.16 3.38
N GLY A 66 -9.16 -2.91 4.07
CA GLY A 66 -9.32 -2.85 5.53
C GLY A 66 -8.25 -3.59 6.33
N ASP A 67 -7.47 -4.49 5.73
CA ASP A 67 -6.25 -5.00 6.35
C ASP A 67 -5.10 -3.99 6.36
N GLY A 68 -5.32 -2.78 5.82
CA GLY A 68 -4.38 -1.67 5.93
C GLY A 68 -3.04 -1.91 5.25
N SER A 69 -2.93 -2.93 4.40
CA SER A 69 -1.72 -3.20 3.63
C SER A 69 -1.94 -2.74 2.18
N PHE A 70 -1.14 -1.78 1.74
CA PHE A 70 -0.84 -1.73 0.30
C PHE A 70 -0.39 -3.13 -0.09
N SER A 71 -1.01 -3.71 -1.12
CA SER A 71 -0.58 -5.03 -1.58
C SER A 71 0.90 -4.96 -1.95
N TYR A 72 1.62 -6.05 -1.74
CA TYR A 72 3.03 -6.15 -2.11
C TYR A 72 3.27 -5.72 -3.56
N LEU A 73 2.33 -6.04 -4.45
CA LEU A 73 2.35 -5.64 -5.85
C LEU A 73 2.32 -4.11 -6.03
N TRP A 74 1.49 -3.39 -5.27
CA TRP A 74 1.47 -1.93 -5.34
C TRP A 74 2.80 -1.31 -4.90
N LEU A 75 3.42 -1.85 -3.86
CA LEU A 75 4.73 -1.39 -3.41
C LEU A 75 5.82 -1.61 -4.48
N LEU A 76 5.77 -2.73 -5.19
CA LEU A 76 6.64 -2.98 -6.35
C LEU A 76 6.38 -1.99 -7.48
N MET A 77 5.11 -1.74 -7.82
CA MET A 77 4.77 -0.80 -8.89
C MET A 77 5.24 0.62 -8.59
N ILE A 78 5.12 1.06 -7.34
CA ILE A 78 5.58 2.40 -6.92
C ILE A 78 7.11 2.50 -6.96
N SER A 79 7.84 1.42 -6.69
CA SER A 79 9.31 1.40 -6.75
C SER A 79 9.88 1.07 -8.14
N ALA A 80 9.03 0.78 -9.13
CA ALA A 80 9.45 0.40 -10.48
C ALA A 80 10.36 1.44 -11.18
N PRO A 81 10.10 2.76 -11.09
CA PRO A 81 11.00 3.75 -11.71
C PRO A 81 12.42 3.71 -11.14
N PHE A 82 12.55 3.46 -9.84
CA PHE A 82 13.86 3.28 -9.21
C PHE A 82 14.55 2.02 -9.73
N HIS A 83 13.79 0.93 -9.89
CA HIS A 83 14.34 -0.31 -10.45
C HIS A 83 14.84 -0.14 -11.89
N TRP A 84 14.12 0.59 -12.74
CA TRP A 84 14.57 0.83 -14.11
C TRP A 84 15.92 1.54 -14.17
N SER A 85 16.17 2.53 -13.31
CA SER A 85 17.49 3.19 -13.23
C SER A 85 18.64 2.22 -12.91
N GLN A 86 18.34 1.13 -12.21
CA GLN A 86 19.30 0.10 -11.85
C GLN A 86 19.49 -0.93 -12.97
N VAL A 87 18.44 -1.19 -13.76
CA VAL A 87 18.52 -2.00 -14.98
C VAL A 87 19.39 -1.32 -16.03
N ASP A 88 19.33 0.00 -16.15
CA ASP A 88 20.21 0.76 -17.05
C ASP A 88 21.69 0.63 -16.67
N GLN A 89 22.00 0.65 -15.37
CA GLN A 89 23.35 0.39 -14.88
C GLN A 89 23.81 -1.04 -15.18
N LEU A 90 22.92 -2.02 -15.03
CA LEU A 90 23.19 -3.41 -15.41
C LEU A 90 23.49 -3.53 -16.91
N ALA A 91 22.68 -2.89 -17.76
CA ALA A 91 22.89 -2.88 -19.21
C ALA A 91 24.26 -2.29 -19.58
N THR A 92 24.67 -1.22 -18.90
CA THR A 92 26.00 -0.61 -19.09
C THR A 92 27.13 -1.59 -18.74
N ARG A 93 27.02 -2.33 -17.63
CA ARG A 93 28.02 -3.33 -17.21
C ARG A 93 28.09 -4.52 -18.16
N LEU A 94 26.94 -5.00 -18.62
CA LEU A 94 26.87 -6.07 -19.62
C LEU A 94 27.51 -5.63 -20.94
N HIS A 95 27.30 -4.39 -21.36
CA HIS A 95 27.94 -3.85 -22.56
C HIS A 95 29.46 -3.75 -22.42
N ALA A 96 29.95 -3.42 -21.23
CA ALA A 96 31.37 -3.41 -20.90
C ALA A 96 31.98 -4.82 -20.73
N GLN A 97 31.18 -5.89 -20.88
CA GLN A 97 31.58 -7.29 -20.68
C GLN A 97 32.09 -7.61 -19.26
N ASP A 98 31.77 -6.76 -18.28
CA ASP A 98 32.11 -6.99 -16.88
C ASP A 98 31.04 -7.89 -16.21
N MET A 99 31.19 -9.19 -16.45
CA MET A 99 30.22 -10.20 -16.01
C MET A 99 30.14 -10.32 -14.49
N GLU A 100 31.26 -10.11 -13.78
CA GLU A 100 31.27 -10.14 -12.31
C GLU A 100 30.48 -8.96 -11.75
N ALA A 101 30.78 -7.74 -12.20
CA ALA A 101 30.07 -6.56 -11.73
C ALA A 101 28.59 -6.58 -12.15
N ALA A 102 28.26 -7.14 -13.31
CA ALA A 102 26.88 -7.34 -13.75
C ALA A 102 26.12 -8.34 -12.86
N ALA A 103 26.75 -9.47 -12.51
CA ALA A 103 26.18 -10.46 -11.59
C ALA A 103 25.91 -9.85 -10.20
N VAL A 104 26.91 -9.14 -9.65
CA VAL A 104 26.80 -8.43 -8.37
C VAL A 104 25.65 -7.42 -8.42
N THR A 105 25.59 -6.55 -9.43
CA THR A 105 24.49 -5.58 -9.58
C THR A 105 23.13 -6.26 -9.69
N THR A 106 23.03 -7.38 -10.40
CA THR A 106 21.78 -8.12 -10.54
C THR A 106 21.28 -8.61 -9.18
N VAL A 107 22.15 -9.27 -8.40
CA VAL A 107 21.79 -9.77 -7.06
C VAL A 107 21.34 -8.62 -6.15
N ILE A 108 22.09 -7.51 -6.15
CA ILE A 108 21.76 -6.32 -5.36
C ILE A 108 20.40 -5.77 -5.79
N ASN A 109 20.19 -5.54 -7.08
CA ASN A 109 18.96 -4.97 -7.62
C ASN A 109 17.73 -5.80 -7.26
N LEU A 110 17.80 -7.11 -7.45
CA LEU A 110 16.71 -8.02 -7.11
C LEU A 110 16.43 -8.02 -5.61
N THR A 111 17.49 -8.01 -4.79
CA THR A 111 17.38 -7.96 -3.33
C THR A 111 16.64 -6.71 -2.88
N TYR A 112 17.08 -5.53 -3.32
CA TYR A 112 16.42 -4.29 -2.89
C TYR A 112 15.00 -4.18 -3.45
N TYR A 113 14.80 -4.50 -4.72
CA TYR A 113 13.51 -4.32 -5.38
C TYR A 113 12.44 -5.27 -4.84
N PHE A 114 12.75 -6.57 -4.73
CA PHE A 114 11.77 -7.56 -4.29
C PHE A 114 11.71 -7.75 -2.77
N LEU A 115 12.80 -7.53 -2.04
CA LEU A 115 12.83 -7.78 -0.59
C LEU A 115 12.79 -6.48 0.21
N THR A 116 13.79 -5.61 0.04
CA THR A 116 14.00 -4.47 0.96
C THR A 116 12.92 -3.39 0.81
N PHE A 117 12.60 -2.94 -0.42
CA PHE A 117 11.63 -1.86 -0.63
C PHE A 117 10.21 -2.22 -0.15
N PRO A 118 9.63 -3.38 -0.53
CA PRO A 118 8.31 -3.76 -0.03
C PRO A 118 8.28 -3.96 1.48
N LEU A 119 9.37 -4.46 2.07
CA LEU A 119 9.49 -4.63 3.52
C LEU A 119 9.43 -3.29 4.26
N VAL A 120 10.28 -2.35 3.83
CA VAL A 120 10.35 -0.99 4.36
C VAL A 120 9.03 -0.26 4.18
N GLY A 121 8.44 -0.35 2.99
CA GLY A 121 7.14 0.25 2.70
C GLY A 121 6.03 -0.32 3.60
N ARG A 122 5.98 -1.64 3.76
CA ARG A 122 5.00 -2.31 4.63
C ARG A 122 5.17 -1.91 6.09
N LEU A 123 6.40 -1.88 6.61
CA LEU A 123 6.68 -1.42 7.97
C LEU A 123 6.24 0.04 8.18
N GLY A 124 6.59 0.91 7.23
CA GLY A 124 6.19 2.32 7.25
C GLY A 124 4.67 2.47 7.31
N ILE A 125 3.94 1.72 6.48
CA ILE A 125 2.47 1.74 6.48
C ILE A 125 1.90 1.22 7.80
N ILE A 126 2.40 0.11 8.35
CA ILE A 126 1.92 -0.43 9.63
C ILE A 126 2.13 0.59 10.77
N LEU A 127 3.33 1.19 10.83
CA LEU A 127 3.66 2.21 11.83
C LEU A 127 2.77 3.45 11.67
N ALA A 128 2.60 3.94 10.44
CA ALA A 128 1.73 5.07 10.15
C ALA A 128 0.28 4.76 10.52
N CYS A 129 -0.24 3.57 10.19
CA CYS A 129 -1.59 3.13 10.54
C CYS A 129 -1.79 3.05 12.06
N LYS A 130 -0.86 2.45 12.80
CA LYS A 130 -0.91 2.40 14.27
C LYS A 130 -0.89 3.80 14.89
N ALA A 131 -0.05 4.68 14.37
CA ALA A 131 0.10 6.03 14.90
C ALA A 131 -1.10 6.94 14.55
N ARG A 132 -1.70 6.79 13.35
CA ARG A 132 -2.95 7.47 12.94
C ARG A 132 -4.15 7.04 13.78
N ARG A 133 -4.23 5.78 14.21
CA ARG A 133 -5.32 5.33 15.12
C ARG A 133 -5.36 6.11 16.44
N GLN A 134 -4.24 6.72 16.84
CA GLN A 134 -4.15 7.48 18.09
C GLN A 134 -4.50 8.97 17.94
N ARG A 135 -4.61 9.52 16.71
CA ARG A 135 -4.75 10.97 16.47
C ARG A 135 -5.79 11.29 15.38
N GLN A 136 -6.71 12.22 15.65
CA GLN A 136 -7.78 12.60 14.72
C GLN A 136 -7.45 13.79 13.79
N GLN A 137 -6.32 14.47 13.96
CA GLN A 137 -5.99 15.68 13.18
C GLN A 137 -5.25 15.34 11.87
N LEU A 138 -5.75 15.88 10.74
CA LEU A 138 -5.24 15.57 9.39
C LEU A 138 -3.79 16.02 9.17
N TRP A 139 -3.42 17.25 9.55
CA TRP A 139 -2.04 17.76 9.37
C TRP A 139 -1.03 16.97 10.21
N ALA A 140 -1.42 16.54 11.40
CA ALA A 140 -0.58 15.70 12.26
C ALA A 140 -0.33 14.32 11.63
N ASN A 141 -1.28 13.79 10.85
CA ASN A 141 -1.13 12.50 10.16
C ASN A 141 -0.10 12.56 9.02
N GLU A 142 -0.02 13.68 8.31
CA GLU A 142 1.00 13.88 7.25
C GLU A 142 2.39 14.00 7.85
N LEU A 143 2.58 14.86 8.86
CA LEU A 143 3.86 15.00 9.58
C LEU A 143 4.32 13.68 10.20
N LEU A 144 3.38 12.91 10.74
CA LEU A 144 3.65 11.59 11.31
C LEU A 144 4.06 10.58 10.23
N THR A 145 3.46 10.63 9.05
CA THR A 145 3.85 9.79 7.91
C THR A 145 5.27 10.12 7.48
N CYS A 146 5.59 11.41 7.33
CA CYS A 146 6.96 11.86 7.06
C CYS A 146 7.94 11.42 8.15
N ALA A 147 7.58 11.56 9.43
CA ALA A 147 8.42 11.13 10.55
C ALA A 147 8.67 9.62 10.57
N VAL A 148 7.67 8.81 10.21
CA VAL A 148 7.82 7.36 10.07
C VAL A 148 8.76 7.01 8.91
N TYR A 149 8.65 7.66 7.76
CA TYR A 149 9.59 7.41 6.66
C TYR A 149 11.01 7.89 7.00
N LEU A 150 11.15 9.01 7.71
CA LEU A 150 12.44 9.50 8.22
C LEU A 150 13.05 8.54 9.25
N SER A 151 12.25 7.85 10.06
CA SER A 151 12.77 6.87 11.02
C SER A 151 13.16 5.54 10.39
N VAL A 152 12.54 5.16 9.26
CA VAL A 152 12.91 3.95 8.51
C VAL A 152 14.15 4.18 7.64
N PHE A 153 14.41 5.41 7.20
CA PHE A 153 15.57 5.73 6.37
C PHE A 153 16.93 5.28 6.98
N PRO A 154 17.23 5.54 8.27
CA PRO A 154 18.43 5.02 8.95
C PRO A 154 18.59 3.50 8.84
N VAL A 155 17.50 2.74 8.90
CA VAL A 155 17.53 1.28 8.80
C VAL A 155 17.97 0.86 7.41
N VAL A 156 17.44 1.50 6.36
CA VAL A 156 17.84 1.24 4.98
C VAL A 156 19.32 1.59 4.77
N THR A 157 19.76 2.74 5.29
CA THR A 157 21.18 3.13 5.19
C THR A 157 22.10 2.17 5.94
N ALA A 158 21.67 1.64 7.09
CA ALA A 158 22.44 0.66 7.85
C ALA A 158 22.53 -0.69 7.11
N LEU A 159 21.44 -1.16 6.49
CA LEU A 159 21.46 -2.36 5.67
C LEU A 159 22.38 -2.21 4.45
N PHE A 160 22.36 -1.02 3.82
CA PHE A 160 23.26 -0.71 2.72
C PHE A 160 24.73 -0.67 3.16
N ALA A 161 25.02 0.00 4.28
CA ALA A 161 26.38 0.03 4.85
C ALA A 161 26.86 -1.39 5.22
N MET A 162 26.03 -2.19 5.88
CA MET A 162 26.33 -3.59 6.21
C MET A 162 26.66 -4.40 4.96
N GLN A 163 25.90 -4.22 3.89
CA GLN A 163 26.18 -4.89 2.62
C GLN A 163 27.51 -4.46 2.01
N THR A 164 27.84 -3.16 2.02
CA THR A 164 29.14 -2.70 1.50
C THR A 164 30.30 -3.31 2.29
N VAL A 165 30.18 -3.41 3.61
CA VAL A 165 31.17 -4.07 4.47
C VAL A 165 31.28 -5.57 4.15
N LEU A 166 30.15 -6.27 3.99
CA LEU A 166 30.15 -7.69 3.62
C LEU A 166 30.85 -7.94 2.28
N MET A 167 30.59 -7.10 1.29
CA MET A 167 31.25 -7.17 -0.02
C MET A 167 32.76 -6.93 0.07
N GLN A 168 33.22 -6.05 0.96
CA GLN A 168 34.65 -5.81 1.19
C GLN A 168 35.34 -6.98 1.89
N VAL A 169 34.67 -7.62 2.87
CA VAL A 169 35.27 -8.68 3.69
C VAL A 169 35.24 -10.05 3.01
N THR A 170 34.15 -10.39 2.32
CA THR A 170 33.91 -11.75 1.80
C THR A 170 34.10 -11.89 0.30
N GLY A 171 34.41 -10.78 -0.40
CA GLY A 171 34.36 -10.69 -1.85
C GLY A 171 33.00 -10.21 -2.34
N GLN A 172 32.97 -9.60 -3.52
CA GLN A 172 31.80 -8.85 -4.00
C GLN A 172 30.55 -9.73 -4.16
N LEU A 173 30.69 -10.86 -4.87
CA LEU A 173 29.56 -11.75 -5.15
C LEU A 173 29.07 -12.48 -3.89
N ALA A 174 29.99 -13.06 -3.12
CA ALA A 174 29.65 -13.75 -1.88
C ALA A 174 28.97 -12.80 -0.88
N GLY A 175 29.51 -11.59 -0.71
CA GLY A 175 28.93 -10.58 0.16
C GLY A 175 27.53 -10.14 -0.28
N ALA A 176 27.30 -9.99 -1.59
CA ALA A 176 25.98 -9.67 -2.12
C ALA A 176 24.95 -10.79 -1.84
N VAL A 177 25.33 -12.06 -2.05
CA VAL A 177 24.46 -13.22 -1.79
C VAL A 177 24.15 -13.37 -0.30
N ILE A 178 25.15 -13.21 0.57
CA ILE A 178 24.96 -13.26 2.03
C ILE A 178 24.01 -12.15 2.47
N SER A 179 24.19 -10.93 1.96
CA SER A 179 23.28 -9.82 2.28
C SER A 179 21.85 -10.08 1.80
N ALA A 180 21.68 -10.68 0.61
CA ALA A 180 20.37 -11.09 0.10
C ALA A 180 19.68 -12.11 1.02
N ALA A 181 20.43 -13.11 1.49
CA ALA A 181 19.92 -14.10 2.43
C ALA A 181 19.50 -13.47 3.76
N ILE A 182 20.29 -12.53 4.31
CA ILE A 182 19.94 -11.79 5.53
C ILE A 182 18.63 -11.00 5.34
N ASN A 183 18.49 -10.26 4.23
CA ASN A 183 17.28 -9.51 3.91
C ASN A 183 16.05 -10.42 3.78
N LEU A 184 16.20 -11.60 3.16
CA LEU A 184 15.13 -12.58 3.05
C LEU A 184 14.69 -13.10 4.42
N ILE A 185 15.65 -13.43 5.30
CA ILE A 185 15.34 -13.88 6.67
C ILE A 185 14.60 -12.79 7.45
N LEU A 186 15.06 -11.55 7.37
CA LEU A 186 14.38 -10.41 8.01
C LEU A 186 12.96 -10.21 7.47
N LEU A 187 12.76 -10.34 6.16
CA LEU A 187 11.43 -10.30 5.54
C LEU A 187 10.51 -11.40 6.10
N LEU A 188 11.00 -12.64 6.20
CA LEU A 188 10.22 -13.76 6.72
C LEU A 188 9.85 -13.55 8.19
N ILE A 189 10.78 -13.10 9.03
CA ILE A 189 10.53 -12.79 10.45
C ILE A 189 9.46 -11.70 10.56
N LEU A 190 9.61 -10.59 9.82
CA LEU A 190 8.66 -9.49 9.86
C LEU A 190 7.28 -9.88 9.32
N PHE A 191 7.24 -10.73 8.30
CA PHE A 191 6.00 -11.30 7.80
C PHE A 191 5.29 -12.11 8.90
N GLN A 192 6.01 -13.02 9.57
CA GLN A 192 5.47 -13.80 10.69
C GLN A 192 4.99 -12.92 11.84
N CYS A 193 5.78 -11.93 12.27
CA CYS A 193 5.39 -10.99 13.32
C CYS A 193 4.14 -10.19 12.94
N SER A 194 4.00 -9.82 11.66
CA SER A 194 2.82 -9.10 11.17
C SER A 194 1.56 -9.97 11.20
N GLN A 195 1.67 -11.25 10.84
CA GLN A 195 0.56 -12.21 10.90
C GLN A 195 0.07 -12.42 12.34
N VAL A 196 0.99 -12.61 13.28
CA VAL A 196 0.64 -12.75 14.71
C VAL A 196 -0.04 -11.50 15.25
N SER A 197 0.44 -10.32 14.85
CA SER A 197 -0.16 -9.05 15.26
C SER A 197 -1.60 -8.91 14.74
N LEU A 198 -1.87 -9.35 13.51
CA LEU A 198 -3.22 -9.32 12.91
C LEU A 198 -4.16 -10.28 13.64
N LEU A 199 -3.73 -11.53 13.86
CA LEU A 199 -4.54 -12.53 14.58
C LEU A 199 -4.89 -12.09 16.02
N SER A 200 -3.96 -11.43 16.72
CA SER A 200 -4.22 -10.89 18.06
C SER A 200 -5.25 -9.75 18.10
N HIS A 201 -5.48 -9.11 16.95
CA HIS A 201 -6.43 -8.00 16.82
C HIS A 201 -7.83 -8.50 16.47
N GLU A 202 -7.95 -9.60 15.71
CA GLU A 202 -9.22 -10.25 15.39
C GLU A 202 -9.86 -10.90 16.63
N GLY A 203 -9.08 -11.56 17.48
CA GLY A 203 -9.58 -12.18 18.72
C GLY A 203 -10.17 -11.18 19.74
N ARG A 204 -9.86 -9.89 19.60
CA ARG A 204 -10.42 -8.81 20.43
C ARG A 204 -11.81 -8.33 19.97
N TYR A 205 -12.22 -8.63 18.74
CA TYR A 205 -13.54 -8.26 18.23
C TYR A 205 -14.60 -9.37 18.44
N THR A 206 -14.18 -10.61 18.68
CA THR A 206 -15.09 -11.76 18.88
C THR A 206 -15.47 -12.02 20.34
N SER A 207 -15.01 -11.18 21.28
CA SER A 207 -15.18 -11.37 22.73
C SER A 207 -16.01 -10.27 23.42
N GLY A 208 -16.86 -9.55 22.67
CA GLY A 208 -17.89 -8.69 23.23
C GLY A 208 -19.25 -9.41 23.31
N PRO A 209 -19.99 -9.31 24.43
CA PRO A 209 -21.29 -9.97 24.64
C PRO A 209 -22.41 -9.47 23.72
#